data_AF-A0A9D0H1V9-F1
#
_entry.id   AF-A0A9D0H1V9-F1
#
_cell.length_a   1.000
_cell.length_b   1.000
_cell.length_c   1.000
_cell.angle_alpha   90.00
_cell.angle_beta   90.00
_cell.angle_gamma   90.00
#
_symmetry.space_group_name_H-M   'P 1'
#
loop_
_entity.id
_entity.type
_entity.pdbx_description
1 polymer ?
#
loop_
_entity_poly.entity_id
_entity_poly.type
_entity_poly.pdbx_seq_one_letter_code
_entity_poly.pdbx_strand_id
1 'polypeptide(L)'
;MSVLKALIKPKEYIGNIFSDKKSGWYYFFVYGFTFALIGPVLSFYSLIFQMSYSFNKAVLYSLTTYFMDLLTVIIFSSLLSVLSGVSFEKILKFYVVVNIPVWIGDVFDIYQPIRILSNLGFLYSFYVLWIGIGTLNLRKQAVFIIGLHLILYVLNALLSEMIATNPLLLKILKLI
;
A
#
# COMPACT_ATOMS: atom_id res chain seq x y z
N MET A 1 17.88 6.53 10.22
CA MET A 1 17.93 5.50 11.28
C MET A 1 16.66 5.46 12.15
N SER A 2 15.48 5.80 11.61
CA SER A 2 14.22 6.01 12.36
C SER A 2 13.08 5.04 12.03
N VAL A 3 13.05 4.46 10.83
CA VAL A 3 11.90 3.64 10.36
C VAL A 3 11.92 2.22 10.95
N LEU A 4 13.06 1.53 10.91
CA LEU A 4 13.22 0.18 11.51
C LEU A 4 12.93 0.16 13.01
N LYS A 5 13.25 1.26 13.71
CA LYS A 5 12.97 1.39 15.14
C LYS A 5 11.48 1.59 15.43
N ALA A 6 10.73 2.22 14.52
CA ALA A 6 9.27 2.33 14.64
C ALA A 6 8.59 0.96 14.52
N LEU A 7 9.14 0.04 13.71
CA LEU A 7 8.65 -1.34 13.60
C LEU A 7 8.88 -2.12 14.90
N ILE A 8 10.07 -1.99 15.50
CA ILE A 8 10.47 -2.78 16.68
C ILE A 8 9.92 -2.17 17.99
N LYS A 9 9.84 -0.84 18.08
CA LYS A 9 9.42 -0.11 19.28
C LYS A 9 8.43 1.02 18.96
N PRO A 10 7.17 0.67 18.63
CA PRO A 10 6.21 1.62 18.08
C PRO A 10 5.85 2.75 19.07
N LYS A 11 5.64 2.41 20.35
CA LYS A 11 5.30 3.37 21.41
C LYS A 11 6.35 4.46 21.61
N GLU A 12 7.63 4.11 21.53
CA GLU A 12 8.73 5.04 21.75
C GLU A 12 8.92 6.00 20.56
N TYR A 13 8.54 5.58 19.34
CA TYR A 13 8.87 6.30 18.11
C TYR A 13 7.69 6.97 17.41
N ILE A 14 6.44 6.60 17.74
CA ILE A 14 5.27 7.23 17.11
C ILE A 14 5.18 8.73 17.40
N GLY A 15 5.62 9.16 18.60
CA GLY A 15 5.72 10.56 18.96
C GLY A 15 6.64 11.35 18.02
N ASN A 16 7.77 10.75 17.61
CA ASN A 16 8.72 11.37 16.69
C ASN A 16 8.15 11.49 15.26
N ILE A 17 7.37 10.50 14.82
CA ILE A 17 6.67 10.56 13.53
C ILE A 17 5.62 11.69 13.56
N PHE A 18 4.86 11.81 14.66
CA PHE A 18 3.82 12.82 14.78
C PHE A 18 4.34 14.23 15.08
N SER A 19 5.53 14.37 15.66
CA SER A 19 6.15 15.67 15.96
C SER A 19 6.86 16.29 14.74
N ASP A 20 7.17 15.48 13.73
CA ASP A 20 7.75 16.02 12.49
C ASP A 20 6.74 16.92 11.77
N LYS A 21 7.21 18.10 11.33
CA LYS A 21 6.40 19.18 10.74
C LYS A 21 5.89 18.87 9.33
N LYS A 22 6.45 17.86 8.66
CA LYS A 22 6.01 17.48 7.30
C LYS A 22 4.64 16.77 7.34
N SER A 23 3.76 17.12 6.40
CA SER A 23 2.40 16.55 6.29
C SER A 23 2.40 15.09 5.83
N GLY A 24 1.30 14.37 6.04
CA GLY A 24 1.11 13.03 5.50
C GLY A 24 1.15 13.03 3.98
N TRP A 25 0.58 14.05 3.34
CA TRP A 25 0.67 14.25 1.90
C TRP A 25 2.09 14.42 1.38
N TYR A 26 2.96 15.14 2.11
CA TYR A 26 4.37 15.24 1.72
C TYR A 26 4.99 13.84 1.59
N TYR A 27 4.79 12.99 2.60
CA TYR A 27 5.33 11.63 2.57
C TYR A 27 4.68 10.80 1.46
N PHE A 28 3.36 10.91 1.31
CA PHE A 28 2.62 10.20 0.27
C PHE A 28 3.13 10.53 -1.14
N PHE A 29 3.32 11.82 -1.46
CA PHE A 29 3.83 12.22 -2.77
C PHE A 29 5.32 11.92 -2.94
N VAL A 30 6.15 12.13 -1.92
CA VAL A 30 7.60 11.91 -2.05
C VAL A 30 7.94 10.42 -2.08
N TYR A 31 7.28 9.59 -1.27
CA TYR A 31 7.62 8.16 -1.20
C TYR A 31 6.60 7.33 -1.98
N GLY A 32 5.31 7.50 -1.73
CA GLY A 32 4.27 6.77 -2.45
C GLY A 32 4.35 6.95 -3.97
N PHE A 33 4.55 8.18 -4.45
CA PHE A 33 4.68 8.42 -5.89
C PHE A 33 6.01 7.93 -6.46
N THR A 34 7.13 8.05 -5.74
CA THR A 34 8.42 7.50 -6.18
C THR A 34 8.37 5.98 -6.31
N PHE A 35 7.73 5.28 -5.37
CA PHE A 35 7.47 3.84 -5.50
C PHE A 35 6.45 3.54 -6.60
N ALA A 36 5.47 4.42 -6.84
CA ALA A 36 4.55 4.31 -7.96
C ALA A 36 5.19 4.57 -9.33
N LEU A 37 6.43 5.07 -9.41
CA LEU A 37 7.18 5.19 -10.66
C LEU A 37 8.08 3.98 -10.90
N ILE A 38 8.76 3.49 -9.86
CA ILE A 38 9.69 2.36 -9.97
C ILE A 38 8.91 1.04 -10.04
N GLY A 39 7.87 0.93 -9.23
CA GLY A 39 7.11 -0.27 -9.02
C GLY A 39 6.39 -0.81 -10.26
N PRO A 40 5.64 0.02 -11.02
CA PRO A 40 5.00 -0.43 -12.26
C PRO A 40 6.01 -0.89 -13.30
N VAL A 41 7.17 -0.24 -13.41
CA VAL A 41 8.24 -0.63 -14.34
C VAL A 41 8.73 -2.04 -14.01
N LEU A 42 9.06 -2.32 -12.74
CA LEU A 42 9.54 -3.63 -12.33
C LEU A 42 8.45 -4.72 -12.43
N SER A 43 7.21 -4.39 -12.08
CA SER A 43 6.06 -5.28 -12.25
C SER A 43 5.82 -5.61 -13.73
N PHE A 44 5.95 -4.62 -14.62
CA PHE A 44 5.85 -4.81 -16.06
C PHE A 44 6.90 -5.80 -16.58
N TYR A 45 8.17 -5.65 -16.19
CA TYR A 45 9.23 -6.60 -16.55
C TYR A 45 8.88 -8.02 -16.07
N SER A 46 8.48 -8.18 -14.81
CA SER A 46 8.10 -9.50 -14.27
C SER A 46 6.96 -10.15 -15.07
N LEU A 47 5.91 -9.40 -15.38
CA LEU A 47 4.73 -9.90 -16.10
C LEU A 47 5.04 -10.33 -17.54
N ILE A 48 5.93 -9.61 -18.23
CA ILE A 48 6.34 -9.94 -19.60
C ILE A 48 7.27 -11.14 -19.64
N PHE A 49 8.31 -11.14 -18.81
CA PHE A 49 9.39 -12.12 -18.91
C PHE A 49 9.13 -13.43 -18.18
N GLN A 50 8.19 -13.45 -17.21
CA GLN A 50 7.94 -14.64 -16.37
C GLN A 50 6.53 -15.20 -16.51
N MET A 51 5.52 -14.34 -16.70
CA MET A 51 4.09 -14.73 -16.75
C MET A 51 3.52 -14.76 -18.17
N SER A 52 4.32 -14.42 -19.18
CA SER A 52 3.93 -14.41 -20.60
C SER A 52 2.70 -13.53 -20.90
N TYR A 53 2.53 -12.43 -20.15
CA TYR A 53 1.48 -11.46 -20.46
C TYR A 53 1.81 -10.74 -21.78
N SER A 54 0.78 -10.30 -22.51
CA SER A 54 1.02 -9.38 -23.62
C SER A 54 1.51 -8.03 -23.09
N PHE A 55 2.30 -7.30 -23.89
CA PHE A 55 2.81 -5.96 -23.53
C PHE A 55 1.71 -5.06 -22.96
N ASN A 56 0.58 -4.93 -23.68
CA ASN A 56 -0.53 -4.07 -23.28
C ASN A 56 -1.18 -4.53 -21.97
N LYS A 57 -1.31 -5.86 -21.76
CA LYS A 57 -1.84 -6.41 -20.51
C LYS A 57 -0.90 -6.11 -19.35
N ALA A 58 0.41 -6.27 -19.54
CA ALA A 58 1.41 -5.98 -18.51
C ALA A 58 1.45 -4.49 -18.12
N VAL A 59 1.32 -3.58 -19.10
CA VAL A 59 1.24 -2.14 -18.84
C VAL A 59 -0.01 -1.80 -18.01
N LEU A 60 -1.19 -2.27 -18.43
CA LEU A 60 -2.43 -2.00 -17.69
C LEU A 60 -2.42 -2.61 -16.30
N TYR A 61 -1.99 -3.86 -16.18
CA TYR A 61 -1.96 -4.56 -14.90
C TYR A 61 -1.03 -3.84 -13.92
N SER A 62 0.21 -3.56 -14.33
CA SER A 62 1.18 -2.88 -13.47
C SER A 62 0.70 -1.49 -13.01
N LEU A 63 0.16 -0.67 -13.91
CA LEU A 63 -0.37 0.65 -13.54
C LEU A 63 -1.59 0.56 -12.61
N THR A 64 -2.52 -0.35 -12.91
CA THR A 64 -3.76 -0.49 -12.13
C THR A 64 -3.47 -0.97 -10.73
N THR A 65 -2.63 -2.00 -10.57
CA THR A 65 -2.35 -2.53 -9.24
C THR A 65 -1.65 -1.49 -8.36
N TYR A 66 -0.75 -0.67 -8.91
CA TYR A 66 -0.14 0.42 -8.13
C TYR A 66 -1.10 1.55 -7.78
N PHE A 67 -2.00 1.92 -8.69
CA PHE A 67 -3.05 2.89 -8.39
C PHE A 67 -3.96 2.40 -7.25
N MET A 68 -4.35 1.13 -7.29
CA MET A 68 -5.19 0.51 -6.28
C MET A 68 -4.49 0.41 -4.91
N ASP A 69 -3.19 0.18 -4.87
CA ASP A 69 -2.42 0.19 -3.63
C ASP A 69 -2.41 1.58 -2.98
N LEU A 70 -2.15 2.63 -3.77
CA LEU A 70 -2.22 4.01 -3.30
C LEU A 70 -3.61 4.37 -2.77
N LEU A 71 -4.66 3.94 -3.49
CA LEU A 71 -6.04 4.13 -3.07
C LEU A 71 -6.34 3.38 -1.75
N THR A 72 -5.81 2.16 -1.61
CA THR A 72 -5.94 1.34 -0.39
C THR A 72 -5.32 2.05 0.81
N VAL A 73 -4.13 2.66 0.68
CA VAL A 73 -3.51 3.48 1.75
C VAL A 73 -4.46 4.59 2.20
N ILE A 74 -5.06 5.31 1.26
CA ILE A 74 -5.95 6.45 1.54
C ILE A 74 -7.21 5.97 2.26
N ILE A 75 -7.87 4.92 1.74
CA ILE A 75 -9.08 4.34 2.33
C ILE A 75 -8.81 3.85 3.75
N PHE A 76 -7.72 3.10 3.95
CA PHE A 76 -7.33 2.62 5.28
C PHE A 76 -7.03 3.76 6.24
N SER A 77 -6.29 4.77 5.79
CA SER A 77 -5.93 5.91 6.63
C SER A 77 -7.16 6.70 7.06
N SER A 78 -8.13 6.87 6.16
CA SER A 78 -9.42 7.52 6.43
C SER A 78 -10.22 6.75 7.47
N LEU A 79 -10.40 5.44 7.27
CA LEU A 79 -11.15 4.60 8.19
C LEU A 79 -10.52 4.58 9.59
N LEU A 80 -9.19 4.42 9.66
CA LEU A 80 -8.48 4.37 10.93
C LEU A 80 -8.47 5.71 11.64
N SER A 81 -8.49 6.82 10.91
CA SER A 81 -8.70 8.14 11.49
C SER A 81 -10.03 8.20 12.24
N VAL A 82 -11.12 7.71 11.62
CA VAL A 82 -12.45 7.65 12.25
C VAL A 82 -12.46 6.71 13.46
N LEU A 83 -11.88 5.53 13.35
CA LEU A 83 -11.90 4.51 14.41
C LEU A 83 -11.04 4.86 15.63
N SER A 84 -9.92 5.55 15.42
CA SER A 84 -8.94 5.86 16.47
C SER A 84 -9.09 7.27 17.07
N GLY A 85 -9.83 8.16 16.40
CA GLY A 85 -9.92 9.58 16.75
C GLY A 85 -8.65 10.39 16.43
N VAL A 86 -7.65 9.79 15.80
CA VAL A 86 -6.42 10.47 15.35
C VAL A 86 -6.65 11.07 13.98
N SER A 87 -6.10 12.26 13.71
CA SER A 87 -6.31 12.93 12.42
C SER A 87 -5.80 12.12 11.23
N PHE A 88 -6.53 12.18 10.12
CA PHE A 88 -6.17 11.52 8.86
C PHE A 88 -4.72 11.79 8.45
N GLU A 89 -4.26 13.04 8.55
CA GLU A 89 -2.88 13.43 8.27
C GLU A 89 -1.84 12.61 9.05
N LYS A 90 -2.08 12.41 10.35
CA LYS A 90 -1.16 11.66 11.22
C LYS A 90 -1.18 10.17 10.86
N ILE A 91 -2.36 9.62 10.59
CA ILE A 91 -2.50 8.21 10.18
C ILE A 91 -1.85 7.97 8.82
N LEU A 92 -2.15 8.80 7.82
CA LEU A 92 -1.55 8.72 6.49
C LEU A 92 -0.04 8.82 6.56
N LYS A 93 0.48 9.80 7.31
CA LYS A 93 1.91 9.95 7.54
C LYS A 93 2.54 8.69 8.13
N PHE A 94 1.94 8.15 9.19
CA PHE A 94 2.42 6.94 9.82
C PHE A 94 2.44 5.76 8.83
N TYR A 95 1.34 5.54 8.11
CA TYR A 95 1.23 4.42 7.18
C TYR A 95 2.29 4.50 6.11
N VAL A 96 2.47 5.67 5.50
CA VAL A 96 3.51 5.85 4.48
C VAL A 96 4.88 5.57 5.08
N VAL A 97 5.23 6.19 6.21
CA VAL A 97 6.57 6.02 6.82
C VAL A 97 6.87 4.58 7.19
N VAL A 98 5.90 3.86 7.74
CA VAL A 98 6.06 2.48 8.24
C VAL A 98 6.01 1.45 7.10
N ASN A 99 5.30 1.75 6.00
CA ASN A 99 5.27 0.87 4.81
C ASN A 99 6.40 1.12 3.82
N ILE A 100 7.18 2.19 3.92
CA ILE A 100 8.36 2.41 3.05
C ILE A 100 9.26 1.15 2.96
N PRO A 101 9.67 0.49 4.06
CA PRO A 101 10.51 -0.71 3.97
C PRO A 101 9.83 -1.90 3.29
N VAL A 102 8.50 -2.00 3.46
CA VAL A 102 7.68 -3.04 2.82
C VAL A 102 7.61 -2.77 1.33
N TRP A 103 7.34 -1.54 0.91
CA TRP A 103 7.29 -1.14 -0.50
C TRP A 103 8.66 -1.25 -1.17
N ILE A 104 9.74 -0.95 -0.46
CA ILE A 104 11.10 -1.23 -0.92
C ILE A 104 11.28 -2.75 -1.10
N GLY A 105 10.82 -3.54 -0.13
CA GLY A 105 10.79 -5.00 -0.22
C GLY A 105 10.03 -5.50 -1.45
N ASP A 106 8.82 -5.01 -1.70
CA ASP A 106 8.00 -5.36 -2.87
C ASP A 106 8.66 -4.96 -4.20
N VAL A 107 9.41 -3.86 -4.21
CA VAL A 107 10.22 -3.43 -5.37
C VAL A 107 11.37 -4.42 -5.63
N PHE A 108 11.98 -4.98 -4.59
CA PHE A 108 13.05 -5.97 -4.73
C PHE A 108 12.53 -7.41 -4.88
N ASP A 109 11.33 -7.70 -4.37
CA ASP A 109 10.64 -8.98 -4.48
C ASP A 109 9.80 -8.99 -5.77
N ILE A 110 10.52 -8.98 -6.89
CA ILE A 110 10.02 -8.93 -8.27
C ILE A 110 9.18 -10.18 -8.62
N TYR A 111 9.09 -11.14 -7.71
CA TYR A 111 8.26 -12.33 -7.79
C TYR A 111 7.00 -12.15 -6.94
N GLN A 112 5.87 -11.75 -7.55
CA GLN A 112 4.63 -12.54 -7.54
C GLN A 112 3.37 -11.73 -7.89
N PRO A 113 2.40 -12.38 -8.56
CA PRO A 113 1.02 -11.88 -8.73
C PRO A 113 0.20 -11.80 -7.42
N ILE A 114 0.76 -12.12 -6.24
CA ILE A 114 0.00 -12.28 -4.97
C ILE A 114 0.37 -11.21 -3.91
N ARG A 115 1.38 -10.35 -4.13
CA ARG A 115 1.77 -9.22 -3.23
C ARG A 115 1.65 -9.53 -1.72
N ILE A 116 2.01 -10.74 -1.31
CA ILE A 116 1.77 -11.23 0.05
C ILE A 116 2.56 -10.39 1.07
N LEU A 117 3.77 -9.95 0.70
CA LEU A 117 4.63 -9.13 1.54
C LEU A 117 4.08 -7.71 1.75
N SER A 118 3.58 -7.06 0.69
CA SER A 118 2.83 -5.81 0.80
C SER A 118 1.68 -5.91 1.81
N ASN A 119 0.88 -6.97 1.70
CA ASN A 119 -0.28 -7.21 2.57
C ASN A 119 0.13 -7.51 4.03
N LEU A 120 1.16 -8.34 4.22
CA LEU A 120 1.73 -8.58 5.55
C LEU A 120 2.28 -7.28 6.16
N GLY A 121 2.89 -6.43 5.33
CA GLY A 121 3.37 -5.12 5.74
C GLY A 121 2.27 -4.15 6.15
N PHE A 122 1.13 -4.14 5.47
CA PHE A 122 -0.03 -3.34 5.88
C PHE A 122 -0.64 -3.81 7.19
N LEU A 123 -0.85 -5.12 7.35
CA LEU A 123 -1.35 -5.73 8.60
C LEU A 123 -0.38 -5.50 9.75
N TYR A 124 0.92 -5.61 9.50
CA TYR A 124 1.96 -5.31 10.47
C TYR A 124 1.99 -3.81 10.82
N SER A 125 1.85 -2.92 9.83
CA SER A 125 1.75 -1.47 10.07
C SER A 125 0.54 -1.12 10.91
N PHE A 126 -0.59 -1.80 10.71
CA PHE A 126 -1.76 -1.67 11.58
C PHE A 126 -1.46 -2.11 13.02
N TYR A 127 -0.77 -3.24 13.21
CA TYR A 127 -0.33 -3.70 14.52
C TYR A 127 0.61 -2.70 15.21
N VAL A 128 1.58 -2.15 14.46
CA VAL A 128 2.52 -1.12 14.93
C VAL A 128 1.77 0.16 15.32
N LEU A 129 0.80 0.60 14.51
CA LEU A 129 -0.04 1.76 14.79
C LEU A 129 -0.84 1.55 16.08
N TRP A 130 -1.43 0.38 16.23
CA TRP A 130 -2.19 0.01 17.43
C TRP A 130 -1.31 0.05 18.68
N ILE A 131 -0.15 -0.61 18.65
CA ILE A 131 0.78 -0.60 19.77
C ILE A 131 1.22 0.83 20.08
N GLY A 132 1.50 1.63 19.05
CA GLY A 132 1.98 3.00 19.19
C GLY A 132 0.95 3.96 19.79
N ILE A 133 -0.31 3.94 19.32
CA ILE A 133 -1.35 4.88 19.77
C ILE A 133 -2.06 4.37 21.03
N GLY A 134 -2.24 3.05 21.18
CA GLY A 134 -2.87 2.44 22.36
C GLY A 134 -4.37 2.68 22.51
N THR A 135 -5.04 3.34 21.57
CA THR A 135 -6.46 3.73 21.68
C THR A 135 -7.46 2.77 21.04
N LEU A 136 -7.02 1.82 20.20
CA LEU A 136 -7.92 0.89 19.51
C LEU A 136 -8.21 -0.35 20.37
N ASN A 137 -9.49 -0.75 20.43
CA ASN A 137 -9.91 -1.96 21.14
C ASN A 137 -9.77 -3.19 20.22
N LEU A 138 -8.66 -3.91 20.40
CA LEU A 138 -8.21 -4.92 19.45
C LEU A 138 -9.17 -6.09 19.27
N ARG A 139 -9.87 -6.52 20.33
CA ARG A 139 -10.78 -7.67 20.24
C ARG A 139 -11.97 -7.45 19.30
N LYS A 140 -12.49 -6.21 19.22
CA LYS A 140 -13.66 -5.90 18.38
C LYS A 140 -13.25 -5.32 17.02
N GLN A 141 -12.21 -4.49 16.99
CA GLN A 141 -11.85 -3.75 15.77
C GLN A 141 -10.84 -4.49 14.89
N ALA A 142 -9.98 -5.36 15.44
CA ALA A 142 -8.99 -6.07 14.62
C ALA A 142 -9.64 -7.03 13.62
N VAL A 143 -10.66 -7.78 14.03
CA VAL A 143 -11.37 -8.70 13.13
C VAL A 143 -12.02 -7.93 11.97
N PHE A 144 -12.63 -6.78 12.26
CA PHE A 144 -13.19 -5.90 11.24
C PHE A 144 -12.12 -5.35 10.30
N ILE A 145 -10.98 -4.89 10.82
CA ILE A 145 -9.91 -4.29 10.04
C ILE A 145 -9.18 -5.32 9.19
N ILE A 146 -8.90 -6.52 9.73
CA ILE A 146 -8.35 -7.65 8.99
C ILE A 146 -9.34 -8.09 7.92
N GLY A 147 -10.62 -8.24 8.26
CA GLY A 147 -11.67 -8.60 7.30
C GLY A 147 -11.79 -7.60 6.16
N LEU A 148 -11.81 -6.30 6.47
CA LEU A 148 -11.83 -5.25 5.46
C LEU A 148 -10.56 -5.26 4.59
N HIS A 149 -9.40 -5.54 5.17
CA HIS A 149 -8.14 -5.64 4.42
C HIS A 149 -8.18 -6.78 3.41
N LEU A 150 -8.68 -7.94 3.83
CA LEU A 150 -8.88 -9.08 2.93
C LEU A 150 -9.88 -8.75 1.81
N ILE A 151 -10.98 -8.06 2.12
CA ILE A 151 -11.95 -7.62 1.12
C ILE A 151 -11.30 -6.66 0.12
N LEU A 152 -10.60 -5.63 0.59
CA LEU A 152 -9.93 -4.65 -0.28
C LEU A 152 -8.83 -5.30 -1.12
N TYR A 153 -8.12 -6.29 -0.57
CA TYR A 153 -7.14 -7.07 -1.31
C TYR A 153 -7.79 -7.88 -2.45
N VAL A 154 -8.86 -8.62 -2.16
CA VAL A 154 -9.60 -9.37 -3.18
C VAL A 154 -10.16 -8.42 -4.24
N LEU A 155 -10.69 -7.27 -3.84
CA LEU A 155 -11.16 -6.24 -4.77
C LEU A 155 -10.03 -5.67 -5.63
N ASN A 156 -8.85 -5.42 -5.06
CA ASN A 156 -7.69 -4.94 -5.80
C ASN A 156 -7.28 -5.96 -6.89
N ALA A 157 -7.15 -7.24 -6.52
CA ALA A 157 -6.81 -8.30 -7.46
C ALA A 157 -7.84 -8.44 -8.58
N LEU A 158 -9.13 -8.45 -8.23
CA LEU A 158 -10.23 -8.55 -9.19
C LEU A 158 -10.28 -7.35 -10.13
N LEU A 159 -10.21 -6.13 -9.60
CA LEU A 159 -10.27 -4.90 -10.40
C LEU A 159 -9.04 -4.77 -11.30
N SER A 160 -7.85 -5.12 -10.80
CA SER A 160 -6.62 -5.15 -11.60
C SER A 160 -6.74 -6.09 -12.80
N GLU A 161 -7.26 -7.30 -12.61
CA GLU A 161 -7.46 -8.25 -13.71
C GLU A 161 -8.58 -7.80 -14.67
N MET A 162 -9.70 -7.29 -14.15
CA MET A 162 -10.80 -6.77 -14.97
C MET A 162 -10.37 -5.60 -15.86
N ILE A 163 -9.54 -4.69 -15.33
CA ILE A 163 -9.02 -3.55 -16.08
C ILE A 163 -7.96 -4.01 -17.10
N ALA A 164 -7.05 -4.91 -16.69
CA ALA A 164 -6.00 -5.42 -17.57
C ALA A 164 -6.53 -6.26 -18.74
N THR A 165 -7.70 -6.89 -18.58
CA THR A 165 -8.38 -7.66 -19.63
C THR A 165 -9.44 -6.86 -20.39
N ASN A 166 -9.63 -5.58 -20.06
CA ASN A 166 -10.65 -4.75 -20.68
C ASN A 166 -10.34 -4.53 -22.18
N PRO A 167 -11.24 -4.96 -23.10
CA PRO A 167 -10.95 -4.93 -24.53
C PRO A 167 -10.89 -3.50 -25.12
N LEU A 168 -11.58 -2.53 -24.52
CA LEU A 168 -11.52 -1.12 -24.95
C LEU A 168 -10.18 -0.50 -24.58
N LEU A 169 -9.72 -0.69 -23.34
CA LEU A 169 -8.42 -0.19 -22.88
C LEU A 169 -7.26 -0.84 -23.64
N LEU A 170 -7.35 -2.15 -23.89
CA LEU A 170 -6.36 -2.85 -24.71
C LEU A 170 -6.32 -2.35 -26.16
N LYS A 171 -7.46 -1.91 -26.73
CA LYS A 171 -7.51 -1.29 -28.06
C LYS A 171 -6.89 0.11 -28.07
N ILE A 172 -7.18 0.94 -27.07
CA ILE A 172 -6.58 2.28 -26.94
C ILE A 172 -5.06 2.18 -26.87
N LEU A 173 -4.52 1.25 -26.08
CA LEU A 173 -3.08 1.01 -26.00
C LEU A 173 -2.43 0.44 -27.27
N LYS A 174 -3.19 -0.09 -28.23
CA LYS A 174 -2.66 -0.49 -29.55
C LYS A 174 -2.58 0.66 -30.53
N LEU A 175 -3.24 1.79 -30.24
CA LEU A 175 -3.30 2.98 -31.08
C LEU A 175 -2.22 4.02 -30.72
N ILE A 176 -1.56 3.83 -29.58
CA ILE A 176 -0.41 4.59 -29.09
C ILE A 176 0.84 3.80 -29.44
#